data_AF-A0A222SYM5-F1
#
_entry.id   AF-A0A222SYM5-F1
#
_cell.length_a   1.000
_cell.length_b   1.000
_cell.length_c   1.000
_cell.angle_alpha   90.00
_cell.angle_beta   90.00
_cell.angle_gamma   90.00
#
_symmetry.space_group_name_H-M   'P 1'
#
loop_
_entity.id
_entity.type
_entity.pdbx_description
1 polymer ?
#
loop_
_entity_poly.entity_id
_entity_poly.type
_entity_poly.pdbx_seq_one_letter_code
_entity_poly.pdbx_strand_id
1 'polypeptide(L)'
;MLARLPSRYEDLDPAFRGRLRPNRQLLAQVQRAHASMQITGGIRFLPIFGRSGSGKSSAARELATHLPECKVVELSRSAIASEAALLEELRAVDGYRNQAQLIIAVVDQFEERVAEKTAIPSQFVERLSLLDRGELRQRPVLFLWLTTSREFQADLAAATSRNERILLSGDFELSGPARGEWPEIVEETFAFHNKNQPLADFEVLSSDVEDFSDKSPTIGAAIEKVAEELASYTTKLHDISRYQVVMLWPVTDGLRITRVAGFTNARDGYKLDWNAFYRELNEDDRQSLPLSELNRARLYFDVRLVPIAAADLHPLCKDLDKADVTPSRSYLDRLENSHFASIISEHWDPSTFSPLRERESARARNAREWYEGVTTMPTQLGRRIALCLKAIGFDAEHEQEIKTPHSKVRADVLVQRPGAQQDSVIVELKAYSTENTRPSSIKDAIRTTLKRHAQLAGFLGRQ
;
A
#
# COMPACT_ATOMS: atom_id res chain seq x y z
N MET A 1 -3.84 -11.36 -1.25
CA MET A 1 -2.48 -11.92 -1.42
C MET A 1 -1.62 -10.73 -1.82
N LEU A 2 -0.49 -10.45 -1.15
CA LEU A 2 0.35 -9.31 -1.53
C LEU A 2 1.12 -9.70 -2.80
N ALA A 3 0.71 -9.18 -3.95
CA ALA A 3 1.49 -9.29 -5.19
C ALA A 3 2.84 -8.60 -4.99
N ARG A 4 3.93 -9.22 -5.47
CA ARG A 4 5.29 -8.70 -5.32
C ARG A 4 5.97 -8.59 -6.68
N LEU A 5 6.50 -7.42 -6.98
CA LEU A 5 7.36 -7.20 -8.14
C LEU A 5 8.60 -6.44 -7.66
N PRO A 6 9.80 -7.06 -7.65
CA PRO A 6 11.02 -6.38 -7.25
C PRO A 6 11.40 -5.30 -8.27
N SER A 7 11.84 -4.13 -7.80
CA SER A 7 12.19 -2.99 -8.66
C SER A 7 13.55 -3.13 -9.36
N ARG A 8 14.36 -4.12 -8.95
CA ARG A 8 15.69 -4.35 -9.52
C ARG A 8 15.96 -5.82 -9.81
N TYR A 9 16.67 -6.04 -10.91
CA TYR A 9 17.16 -7.35 -11.34
C TYR A 9 18.13 -8.01 -10.34
N GLU A 10 18.79 -7.22 -9.49
CA GLU A 10 19.72 -7.71 -8.47
C GLU A 10 19.06 -8.17 -7.17
N ASP A 11 17.80 -7.78 -6.95
CA ASP A 11 16.99 -8.16 -5.79
C ASP A 11 16.22 -9.48 -6.04
N LEU A 12 16.47 -10.14 -7.18
CA LEU A 12 15.86 -11.41 -7.55
C LEU A 12 16.39 -12.54 -6.68
N ASP A 13 15.51 -13.49 -6.37
CA ASP A 13 15.83 -14.67 -5.55
C ASP A 13 17.05 -15.42 -6.14
N PRO A 14 18.01 -15.89 -5.33
CA PRO A 14 19.12 -16.71 -5.82
C PRO A 14 18.70 -17.89 -6.72
N ALA A 15 17.50 -18.45 -6.53
CA ALA A 15 16.96 -19.51 -7.39
C ALA A 15 16.51 -19.02 -8.78
N PHE A 16 16.22 -17.72 -8.96
CA PHE A 16 15.86 -17.12 -10.25
C PHE A 16 17.07 -16.78 -11.11
N ARG A 17 18.25 -16.65 -10.50
CA ARG A 17 19.52 -16.31 -11.16
C ARG A 17 19.83 -17.20 -12.37
N GLY A 18 19.52 -18.49 -12.28
CA GLY A 18 19.69 -19.46 -13.38
C GLY A 18 18.80 -19.23 -14.60
N ARG A 19 17.72 -18.44 -14.47
CA ARG A 19 16.80 -18.06 -15.56
C ARG A 19 17.13 -16.72 -16.20
N LEU A 20 18.09 -15.98 -15.65
CA LEU A 20 18.47 -14.69 -16.19
C LEU A 20 19.05 -14.86 -17.60
N ARG A 21 18.65 -13.94 -18.49
CA ARG A 21 19.16 -13.94 -19.86
C ARG A 21 20.66 -13.61 -19.83
N PRO A 22 21.53 -14.48 -20.39
CA PRO A 22 22.96 -14.27 -20.36
C PRO A 22 23.37 -13.08 -21.23
N ASN A 23 24.22 -12.20 -20.70
CA ASN A 23 24.83 -11.15 -21.51
C ASN A 23 25.94 -11.77 -22.39
N ARG A 24 25.58 -12.12 -23.62
CA ARG A 24 26.48 -12.82 -24.57
C ARG A 24 27.75 -12.01 -24.88
N GLN A 25 27.65 -10.68 -24.92
CA GLN A 25 28.81 -9.82 -25.19
C GLN A 25 29.82 -9.89 -24.05
N LEU A 26 29.35 -9.80 -22.80
CA LEU A 26 30.22 -9.92 -21.63
C LEU A 26 30.80 -11.33 -21.50
N LEU A 27 29.99 -12.37 -21.72
CA LEU A 27 30.47 -13.77 -21.69
C LEU A 27 31.58 -14.01 -22.71
N ALA A 28 31.44 -13.48 -23.94
CA ALA A 28 32.47 -13.59 -24.96
C ALA A 28 33.78 -12.90 -24.53
N GLN A 29 33.70 -11.75 -23.86
CA GLN A 29 34.88 -11.08 -23.31
C GLN A 29 35.55 -11.91 -22.20
N VAL A 30 34.77 -12.47 -21.28
CA VAL A 30 35.28 -13.32 -20.19
C VAL A 30 35.99 -14.56 -20.76
N GLN A 31 35.36 -15.24 -21.73
CA GLN A 31 35.95 -16.40 -22.39
C GLN A 31 37.23 -16.05 -23.16
N ARG A 32 37.24 -14.92 -23.87
CA ARG A 32 38.43 -14.40 -24.55
C ARG A 32 39.57 -14.09 -23.58
N ALA A 33 39.24 -13.45 -22.45
CA ALA A 33 40.21 -13.16 -21.39
C ALA A 33 40.79 -14.45 -20.81
N HIS A 34 39.95 -15.43 -20.49
CA HIS A 34 40.37 -16.73 -19.99
C HIS A 34 41.32 -17.45 -20.96
N ALA A 35 40.92 -17.59 -22.22
CA ALA A 35 41.75 -18.23 -23.24
C ALA A 35 43.11 -17.53 -23.38
N SER A 36 43.14 -16.19 -23.32
CA SER A 36 44.38 -15.43 -23.36
C SER A 36 45.26 -15.67 -22.13
N MET A 37 44.69 -15.69 -20.93
CA MET A 37 45.41 -15.97 -19.67
C MET A 37 45.96 -17.39 -19.60
N GLN A 38 45.25 -18.39 -20.14
CA GLN A 38 45.75 -19.77 -20.19
C GLN A 38 47.02 -19.90 -21.07
N ILE A 39 47.16 -19.05 -22.09
CA ILE A 39 48.32 -19.07 -22.99
C ILE A 39 49.47 -18.21 -22.44
N THR A 40 49.17 -16.98 -22.02
CA THR A 40 50.21 -15.99 -21.68
C THR A 40 50.48 -15.85 -20.19
N GLY A 41 49.64 -16.45 -19.34
CA GLY A 41 49.56 -16.16 -17.91
C GLY A 41 49.13 -14.72 -17.63
N GLY A 42 49.20 -14.35 -16.34
CA GLY A 42 48.87 -13.03 -15.83
C GLY A 42 47.37 -12.80 -15.62
N ILE A 43 47.03 -11.54 -15.39
CA ILE A 43 45.66 -11.09 -15.13
C ILE A 43 45.09 -10.33 -16.33
N ARG A 44 43.78 -10.08 -16.31
CA ARG A 44 43.12 -9.16 -17.25
C ARG A 44 42.24 -8.15 -16.49
N PHE A 45 42.03 -7.00 -17.11
CA PHE A 45 41.26 -5.87 -16.61
C PHE A 45 40.31 -5.40 -17.70
N LEU A 46 39.04 -5.26 -17.35
CA LEU A 46 37.98 -4.80 -18.24
C LEU A 46 37.17 -3.68 -17.56
N PRO A 47 37.38 -2.41 -17.93
CA PRO A 47 36.50 -1.32 -17.54
C PRO A 47 35.21 -1.36 -18.38
N ILE A 48 34.07 -1.48 -17.70
CA ILE A 48 32.74 -1.66 -18.31
C ILE A 48 31.90 -0.42 -18.08
N PHE A 49 31.57 0.28 -19.16
CA PHE A 49 30.55 1.33 -19.13
C PHE A 49 29.16 0.74 -19.34
N GLY A 50 28.19 1.20 -18.54
CA GLY A 50 26.78 0.92 -18.77
C GLY A 50 25.92 2.04 -18.21
N ARG A 51 24.85 2.42 -18.92
CA ARG A 51 23.89 3.42 -18.43
C ARG A 51 23.29 2.97 -17.07
N SER A 52 22.90 3.92 -16.22
CA SER A 52 22.17 3.57 -15.00
C SER A 52 20.91 2.76 -15.34
N GLY A 53 20.64 1.69 -14.58
CA GLY A 53 19.53 0.77 -14.85
C GLY A 53 19.69 -0.17 -16.05
N SER A 54 20.88 -0.25 -16.67
CA SER A 54 21.17 -1.19 -17.78
C SER A 54 21.39 -2.65 -17.37
N GLY A 55 21.46 -2.93 -16.06
CA GLY A 55 21.71 -4.28 -15.54
C GLY A 55 23.18 -4.68 -15.42
N LYS A 56 24.13 -3.74 -15.47
CA LYS A 56 25.58 -4.01 -15.35
C LYS A 56 25.98 -4.83 -14.13
N SER A 57 25.46 -4.49 -12.95
CA SER A 57 25.75 -5.16 -11.68
C SER A 57 25.24 -6.59 -11.67
N SER A 58 24.01 -6.79 -12.14
CA SER A 58 23.42 -8.13 -12.32
C SER A 58 24.22 -8.95 -13.33
N ALA A 59 24.48 -8.41 -14.53
CA ALA A 59 25.23 -9.12 -15.57
C ALA A 59 26.62 -9.58 -15.11
N ALA A 60 27.31 -8.78 -14.29
CA ALA A 60 28.62 -9.14 -13.74
C ALA A 60 28.54 -10.19 -12.63
N ARG A 61 27.60 -10.05 -11.68
CA ARG A 61 27.43 -11.00 -10.56
C ARG A 61 26.98 -12.39 -11.04
N GLU A 62 26.27 -12.44 -12.15
CA GLU A 62 25.68 -13.68 -12.70
C GLU A 62 26.60 -14.44 -13.65
N LEU A 63 27.83 -13.98 -13.87
CA LEU A 63 28.78 -14.69 -14.73
C LEU A 63 29.05 -16.13 -14.24
N ALA A 64 29.12 -16.36 -12.93
CA ALA A 64 29.30 -17.70 -12.36
C ALA A 64 28.10 -18.63 -12.60
N THR A 65 26.90 -18.06 -12.80
CA THR A 65 25.69 -18.83 -13.10
C THR A 65 25.75 -19.42 -14.52
N HIS A 66 26.36 -18.69 -15.46
CA HIS A 66 26.48 -19.11 -16.86
C HIS A 66 27.82 -19.76 -17.20
N LEU A 67 28.86 -19.53 -16.40
CA LEU A 67 30.20 -20.09 -16.53
C LEU A 67 30.56 -20.84 -15.24
N PRO A 68 30.17 -22.12 -15.10
CA PRO A 68 30.32 -22.86 -13.84
C PRO A 68 31.78 -23.08 -13.43
N GLU A 69 32.73 -22.93 -14.35
CA GLU A 69 34.17 -23.01 -14.08
C GLU A 69 34.74 -21.73 -13.45
N CYS A 70 33.94 -20.66 -13.36
CA CYS A 70 34.33 -19.36 -12.82
C CYS A 70 33.80 -19.15 -11.39
N LYS A 71 34.54 -18.38 -10.59
CA LYS A 71 34.03 -17.80 -9.34
C LYS A 71 33.98 -16.29 -9.45
N VAL A 72 32.82 -15.71 -9.16
CA VAL A 72 32.64 -14.26 -9.10
C VAL A 72 32.76 -13.80 -7.65
N VAL A 73 33.57 -12.77 -7.41
CA VAL A 73 33.72 -12.12 -6.11
C VAL A 73 33.56 -10.61 -6.29
N GLU A 74 32.76 -9.98 -5.43
CA GLU A 74 32.64 -8.53 -5.38
C GLU A 74 33.68 -7.98 -4.41
N LEU A 75 34.54 -7.09 -4.90
CA LEU A 75 35.65 -6.56 -4.12
C LEU A 75 35.18 -5.50 -3.14
N SER A 76 35.66 -5.60 -1.91
CA SER A 76 35.40 -4.55 -0.91
C SER A 76 36.22 -3.28 -1.21
N ARG A 77 35.84 -2.18 -0.57
CA ARG A 77 36.65 -0.94 -0.60
C ARG A 77 38.06 -1.14 -0.07
N SER A 78 38.23 -1.99 0.94
CA SER A 78 39.54 -2.32 1.49
C SER A 78 40.42 -3.02 0.46
N ALA A 79 39.89 -3.96 -0.33
CA ALA A 79 40.62 -4.59 -1.42
C ALA A 79 41.03 -3.60 -2.52
N ILE A 80 40.17 -2.63 -2.84
CA ILE A 80 40.51 -1.58 -3.80
C ILE A 80 41.64 -0.69 -3.21
N ALA A 81 41.55 -0.33 -1.94
CA ALA A 81 42.51 0.57 -1.30
C ALA A 81 43.86 -0.10 -0.95
N SER A 82 43.89 -1.39 -0.63
CA SER A 82 45.06 -2.10 -0.08
C SER A 82 45.39 -3.39 -0.82
N GLU A 83 46.67 -3.59 -1.16
CA GLU A 83 47.17 -4.82 -1.80
C GLU A 83 46.96 -6.06 -0.93
N ALA A 84 47.26 -5.96 0.37
CA ALA A 84 47.13 -7.07 1.29
C ALA A 84 45.67 -7.54 1.39
N ALA A 85 44.73 -6.60 1.49
CA ALA A 85 43.30 -6.90 1.55
C ALA A 85 42.80 -7.52 0.23
N LEU A 86 43.30 -7.04 -0.92
CA LEU A 86 42.97 -7.63 -2.23
C LEU A 86 43.41 -9.09 -2.32
N LEU A 87 44.66 -9.37 -1.95
CA LEU A 87 45.20 -10.72 -2.00
C LEU A 87 44.49 -11.65 -1.01
N GLU A 88 44.12 -11.16 0.17
CA GLU A 88 43.34 -11.90 1.16
C GLU A 88 41.95 -12.27 0.63
N GLU A 89 41.21 -11.31 0.05
CA GLU A 89 39.90 -11.57 -0.55
C GLU A 89 40.01 -12.58 -1.69
N LEU A 90 41.00 -12.43 -2.58
CA LEU A 90 41.22 -13.38 -3.67
C LEU A 90 41.58 -14.78 -3.14
N ARG A 91 42.39 -14.90 -2.08
CA ARG A 91 42.73 -16.19 -1.47
C ARG A 91 41.51 -16.85 -0.80
N ALA A 92 40.63 -16.08 -0.17
CA ALA A 92 39.42 -16.59 0.48
C ALA A 92 38.43 -17.25 -0.49
N VAL A 93 38.47 -16.88 -1.78
CA VAL A 93 37.65 -17.49 -2.84
C VAL A 93 38.04 -18.96 -3.12
N ASP A 94 39.29 -19.34 -2.83
CA ASP A 94 39.78 -20.72 -2.96
C ASP A 94 39.42 -21.54 -1.71
N GLY A 95 38.20 -22.07 -1.69
CA GLY A 95 37.80 -23.09 -0.72
C GLY A 95 38.45 -24.47 -0.98
N TYR A 96 38.38 -25.38 0.00
CA TYR A 96 38.97 -26.72 -0.03
C TYR A 96 38.40 -27.70 -1.09
N ARG A 97 37.27 -27.37 -1.74
CA ARG A 97 36.64 -28.16 -2.82
C ARG A 97 36.24 -27.23 -3.96
N ASN A 98 36.62 -27.57 -5.19
CA ASN A 98 36.51 -26.77 -6.43
C ASN A 98 37.40 -25.52 -6.48
N GLN A 99 38.62 -25.69 -7.00
CA GLN A 99 39.43 -24.60 -7.54
C GLN A 99 38.77 -24.10 -8.83
N ALA A 100 38.45 -22.80 -8.87
CA ALA A 100 37.92 -22.19 -10.08
C ALA A 100 39.03 -22.08 -11.14
N GLN A 101 38.68 -22.27 -12.41
CA GLN A 101 39.61 -22.05 -13.52
C GLN A 101 39.86 -20.54 -13.75
N LEU A 102 38.89 -19.72 -13.37
CA LEU A 102 38.96 -18.26 -13.44
C LEU A 102 38.29 -17.61 -12.22
N ILE A 103 38.95 -16.60 -11.67
CA ILE A 103 38.34 -15.70 -10.68
C ILE A 103 37.97 -14.40 -11.38
N ILE A 104 36.73 -13.97 -11.19
CA ILE A 104 36.19 -12.73 -11.71
C ILE A 104 35.96 -11.79 -10.53
N ALA A 105 36.82 -10.79 -10.40
CA ALA A 105 36.79 -9.81 -9.33
C ALA A 105 36.06 -8.55 -9.81
N VAL A 106 34.88 -8.27 -9.25
CA VAL A 106 33.99 -7.19 -9.67
C VAL A 106 34.13 -6.00 -8.72
N VAL A 107 34.42 -4.83 -9.28
CA VAL A 107 34.33 -3.54 -8.61
C VAL A 107 33.04 -2.86 -9.06
N ASP A 108 32.08 -2.72 -8.14
CA ASP A 108 30.79 -2.07 -8.40
C ASP A 108 30.58 -0.85 -7.49
N GLN A 109 29.79 0.13 -7.97
CA GLN A 109 29.35 1.33 -7.23
C GLN A 109 30.46 2.15 -6.53
N PHE A 110 31.68 2.19 -7.09
CA PHE A 110 32.77 2.97 -6.51
C PHE A 110 32.56 4.49 -6.68
N GLU A 111 32.00 4.93 -7.81
CA GLU A 111 31.85 6.34 -8.21
C GLU A 111 30.84 7.13 -7.35
N GLU A 112 29.70 6.53 -7.02
CA GLU A 112 28.57 7.21 -6.35
C GLU A 112 28.88 7.68 -4.92
N ARG A 113 30.03 7.29 -4.36
CA ARG A 113 30.38 7.48 -2.96
C ARG A 113 31.79 8.05 -2.73
N VAL A 114 32.48 8.47 -3.79
CA VAL A 114 33.85 9.01 -3.70
C VAL A 114 33.90 10.34 -4.46
N ALA A 115 33.27 11.36 -3.89
CA ALA A 115 33.39 12.74 -4.36
C ALA A 115 34.75 13.39 -4.01
N GLU A 116 35.64 12.70 -3.27
CA GLU A 116 36.78 13.35 -2.60
C GLU A 116 38.16 12.72 -2.87
N LYS A 117 38.29 11.62 -3.63
CA LYS A 117 39.59 10.92 -3.82
C LYS A 117 39.85 10.51 -5.28
N THR A 118 40.30 11.46 -6.08
CA THR A 118 40.65 11.29 -7.51
C THR A 118 41.78 10.29 -7.80
N ALA A 119 42.62 9.95 -6.82
CA ALA A 119 43.82 9.12 -7.04
C ALA A 119 43.64 7.60 -6.88
N ILE A 120 42.53 7.13 -6.30
CA ILE A 120 42.38 5.69 -5.97
C ILE A 120 42.30 4.78 -7.22
N PRO A 121 41.52 5.12 -8.26
CA PRO A 121 41.35 4.23 -9.42
C PRO A 121 42.66 4.00 -10.19
N SER A 122 43.45 5.05 -10.40
CA SER A 122 44.75 4.97 -11.06
C SER A 122 45.77 4.18 -10.23
N GLN A 123 45.82 4.39 -8.91
CA GLN A 123 46.66 3.61 -8.01
C GLN A 123 46.30 2.12 -7.98
N PHE A 124 45.01 1.79 -8.07
CA PHE A 124 44.57 0.40 -8.14
C PHE A 124 45.05 -0.27 -9.43
N VAL A 125 44.87 0.38 -10.59
CA VAL A 125 45.30 -0.15 -11.89
C VAL A 125 46.83 -0.29 -11.96
N GLU A 126 47.57 0.66 -11.39
CA GLU A 126 49.03 0.58 -11.28
C GLU A 126 49.47 -0.61 -10.42
N ARG A 127 48.78 -0.85 -9.30
CA ARG A 127 49.03 -2.02 -8.44
C ARG A 127 48.72 -3.32 -9.16
N LEU A 128 47.62 -3.41 -9.91
CA LEU A 128 47.31 -4.57 -10.74
C LEU A 128 48.46 -4.86 -11.71
N SER A 129 49.06 -3.82 -12.30
CA SER A 129 50.20 -3.98 -13.21
C SER A 129 51.44 -4.58 -12.54
N LEU A 130 51.64 -4.34 -11.24
CA LEU A 130 52.70 -4.97 -10.44
C LEU A 130 52.36 -6.43 -10.11
N LEU A 131 51.12 -6.70 -9.66
CA LEU A 131 50.64 -8.03 -9.29
C LEU A 131 50.62 -9.02 -10.46
N ASP A 132 50.32 -8.52 -11.67
CA ASP A 132 50.36 -9.25 -12.94
C ASP A 132 51.74 -9.87 -13.23
N ARG A 133 52.82 -9.23 -12.74
CA ARG A 133 54.20 -9.72 -12.87
C ARG A 133 54.67 -10.54 -11.66
N GLY A 134 53.96 -10.42 -10.54
CA GLY A 134 54.29 -11.03 -9.24
C GLY A 134 53.32 -12.15 -8.84
N GLU A 135 52.64 -11.98 -7.70
CA GLU A 135 51.84 -13.01 -7.04
C GLU A 135 50.69 -13.58 -7.89
N LEU A 136 50.12 -12.80 -8.82
CA LEU A 136 48.97 -13.23 -9.63
C LEU A 136 49.39 -13.79 -11.00
N ARG A 137 50.69 -13.89 -11.30
CA ARG A 137 51.18 -14.31 -12.63
C ARG A 137 50.67 -15.69 -13.06
N GLN A 138 50.54 -16.63 -12.13
CA GLN A 138 50.12 -18.01 -12.38
C GLN A 138 48.63 -18.26 -12.08
N ARG A 139 47.89 -17.21 -11.70
CA ARG A 139 46.50 -17.32 -11.28
C ARG A 139 45.61 -16.50 -12.22
N PRO A 140 44.73 -17.14 -13.02
CA PRO A 140 43.83 -16.41 -13.89
C PRO A 140 42.84 -15.59 -13.08
N VAL A 141 43.02 -14.27 -13.09
CA VAL A 141 42.11 -13.31 -12.45
C VAL A 141 41.69 -12.26 -13.48
N LEU A 142 40.39 -12.12 -13.68
CA LEU A 142 39.78 -11.07 -14.47
C LEU A 142 39.14 -10.03 -13.54
N PHE A 143 39.61 -8.80 -13.63
CA PHE A 143 39.06 -7.67 -12.91
C PHE A 143 38.04 -6.94 -13.79
N LEU A 144 36.80 -6.84 -13.32
CA LEU A 144 35.74 -6.07 -13.97
C LEU A 144 35.50 -4.80 -13.16
N TRP A 145 35.55 -3.63 -13.80
CA TRP A 145 35.21 -2.37 -13.14
C TRP A 145 33.97 -1.77 -13.77
N LEU A 146 32.87 -1.71 -13.01
CA LEU A 146 31.59 -1.21 -13.50
C LEU A 146 31.50 0.30 -13.28
N THR A 147 31.20 1.04 -14.34
CA THR A 147 31.08 2.51 -14.32
C THR A 147 29.84 2.99 -15.08
N THR A 148 29.32 4.15 -14.66
CA THR A 148 28.25 4.88 -15.39
C THR A 148 28.77 6.10 -16.13
N SER A 149 30.09 6.36 -16.09
CA SER A 149 30.76 7.50 -16.71
C SER A 149 31.72 7.05 -17.80
N ARG A 150 31.54 7.55 -19.03
CA ARG A 150 32.48 7.28 -20.14
C ARG A 150 33.84 7.91 -19.91
N GLU A 151 33.88 9.09 -19.29
CA GLU A 151 35.14 9.76 -18.95
C GLU A 151 35.94 8.92 -17.96
N PHE A 152 35.28 8.41 -16.92
CA PHE A 152 35.92 7.54 -15.94
C PHE A 152 36.37 6.20 -16.54
N GLN A 153 35.58 5.62 -17.46
CA GLN A 153 36.01 4.44 -18.21
C GLN A 153 37.31 4.71 -18.99
N ALA A 154 37.38 5.85 -19.67
CA ALA A 154 38.57 6.25 -20.42
C ALA A 154 39.77 6.46 -19.49
N ASP A 155 39.58 7.05 -18.31
CA ASP A 155 40.63 7.22 -17.30
C ASP A 155 41.16 5.87 -16.79
N LEU A 156 40.27 4.91 -16.51
CA LEU A 156 40.65 3.56 -16.12
C LEU A 156 41.44 2.84 -17.22
N ALA A 157 41.01 2.99 -18.48
CA ALA A 157 41.72 2.43 -19.61
C ALA A 157 43.11 3.08 -19.77
N ALA A 158 43.19 4.41 -19.68
CA ALA A 158 44.45 5.15 -19.78
C ALA A 158 45.44 4.80 -18.65
N ALA A 159 44.93 4.50 -17.45
CA ALA A 159 45.75 4.06 -16.32
C ALA A 159 46.49 2.73 -16.58
N THR A 160 46.02 1.92 -17.55
CA THR A 160 46.70 0.68 -17.96
C THR A 160 47.87 0.91 -18.92
N SER A 161 48.14 2.14 -19.36
CA SER A 161 49.20 2.48 -20.34
C SER A 161 50.59 1.92 -20.03
N ARG A 162 50.95 1.76 -18.75
CA ARG A 162 52.23 1.14 -18.34
C ARG A 162 52.31 -0.36 -18.57
N ASN A 163 51.16 -1.03 -18.72
CA ASN A 163 51.04 -2.46 -18.94
C ASN A 163 49.80 -2.77 -19.79
N GLU A 164 49.77 -2.29 -21.03
CA GLU A 164 48.58 -2.41 -21.91
C GLU A 164 48.06 -3.85 -22.06
N ARG A 165 48.92 -4.86 -21.84
CA ARG A 165 48.55 -6.27 -21.91
C ARG A 165 47.44 -6.69 -20.92
N ILE A 166 47.30 -5.98 -19.78
CA ILE A 166 46.25 -6.30 -18.82
C ILE A 166 44.88 -5.82 -19.33
N LEU A 167 44.83 -4.77 -20.16
CA LEU A 167 43.58 -4.21 -20.66
C LEU A 167 42.98 -5.14 -21.73
N LEU A 168 41.73 -5.54 -21.53
CA LEU A 168 41.01 -6.38 -22.49
C LEU A 168 40.31 -5.55 -23.59
N SER A 169 39.65 -4.47 -23.20
CA SER A 169 39.02 -3.48 -24.07
C SER A 169 38.85 -2.18 -23.28
N GLY A 170 39.15 -1.04 -23.89
CA GLY A 170 39.06 0.28 -23.24
C GLY A 170 37.71 0.97 -23.39
N ASP A 171 36.85 0.45 -24.27
CA ASP A 171 35.61 1.09 -24.73
C ASP A 171 34.39 0.16 -24.63
N PHE A 172 34.51 -0.94 -23.88
CA PHE A 172 33.43 -1.94 -23.76
C PHE A 172 32.18 -1.33 -23.11
N GLU A 173 31.08 -1.32 -23.86
CA GLU A 173 29.77 -0.89 -23.37
C GLU A 173 28.88 -2.11 -23.16
N LEU A 174 28.38 -2.25 -21.93
CA LEU A 174 27.38 -3.24 -21.61
C LEU A 174 25.99 -2.65 -21.88
N SER A 175 25.39 -3.13 -22.97
CA SER A 175 23.98 -2.89 -23.26
C SER A 175 23.11 -3.85 -22.45
N GLY A 176 21.99 -3.34 -21.94
CA GLY A 176 20.94 -4.17 -21.35
C GLY A 176 20.20 -4.97 -22.44
N PRO A 177 19.23 -5.81 -22.04
CA PRO A 177 18.40 -6.55 -22.99
C PRO A 177 17.69 -5.59 -23.96
N ALA A 178 17.44 -6.07 -25.19
CA ALA A 178 16.72 -5.29 -26.19
C ALA A 178 15.31 -4.94 -25.69
N ARG A 179 14.79 -3.77 -26.06
CA ARG A 179 13.48 -3.28 -25.58
C ARG A 179 12.33 -4.26 -25.86
N GLY A 180 12.38 -4.95 -26.99
CA GLY A 180 11.39 -5.98 -27.34
C GLY A 180 11.41 -7.22 -26.43
N GLU A 181 12.47 -7.41 -25.63
CA GLU A 181 12.56 -8.51 -24.65
C GLU A 181 12.04 -8.07 -23.27
N TRP A 182 11.79 -6.77 -23.05
CA TRP A 182 11.41 -6.26 -21.72
C TRP A 182 10.06 -6.79 -21.23
N PRO A 183 9.00 -6.90 -22.05
CA PRO A 183 7.71 -7.42 -21.59
C PRO A 183 7.80 -8.84 -21.06
N GLU A 184 8.43 -9.75 -21.81
CA GLU A 184 8.66 -11.14 -21.41
C GLU A 184 9.44 -11.21 -20.09
N ILE A 185 10.49 -10.40 -19.96
CA ILE A 185 11.30 -10.33 -18.74
C ILE A 185 10.46 -9.88 -17.54
N VAL A 186 9.62 -8.85 -17.69
CA VAL A 186 8.78 -8.32 -16.61
C VAL A 186 7.74 -9.35 -16.19
N GLU A 187 7.09 -10.02 -17.15
CA GLU A 187 6.11 -11.08 -16.92
C GLU A 187 6.73 -12.30 -16.21
N GLU A 188 7.88 -12.78 -16.68
CA GLU A 188 8.59 -13.90 -16.05
C GLU A 188 9.02 -13.57 -14.62
N THR A 189 9.50 -12.35 -14.41
CA THR A 189 9.88 -11.84 -13.08
C THR A 189 8.67 -11.84 -12.15
N PHE A 190 7.54 -11.28 -12.58
CA PHE A 190 6.32 -11.28 -11.80
C PHE A 190 5.84 -12.69 -11.48
N ALA A 191 5.73 -13.55 -12.49
CA ALA A 191 5.24 -14.91 -12.34
C ALA A 191 6.07 -15.68 -11.33
N PHE A 192 7.40 -15.60 -11.42
CA PHE A 192 8.29 -16.28 -10.49
C PHE A 192 8.05 -15.84 -9.03
N HIS A 193 7.97 -14.54 -8.77
CA HIS A 193 7.78 -14.01 -7.42
C HIS A 193 6.36 -14.23 -6.86
N ASN A 194 5.40 -14.60 -7.71
CA ASN A 194 3.99 -14.79 -7.36
C ASN A 194 3.51 -16.23 -7.66
N LYS A 195 4.37 -17.24 -7.47
CA LYS A 195 4.02 -18.67 -7.58
C LYS A 195 3.47 -19.07 -8.97
N ASN A 196 4.07 -18.53 -10.02
CA ASN A 196 3.69 -18.66 -11.43
C ASN A 196 2.30 -18.11 -11.78
N GLN A 197 1.76 -17.16 -10.99
CA GLN A 197 0.55 -16.43 -11.38
C GLN A 197 0.87 -15.40 -12.48
N PRO A 198 0.10 -15.33 -13.57
CA PRO A 198 0.28 -14.32 -14.61
C PRO A 198 -0.13 -12.92 -14.13
N LEU A 199 0.45 -11.88 -14.74
CA LEU A 199 0.06 -10.48 -14.51
C LEU A 199 -1.43 -10.21 -14.84
N ALA A 200 -1.96 -10.94 -15.83
CA ALA A 200 -3.36 -10.82 -16.26
C ALA A 200 -4.37 -11.13 -15.13
N ASP A 201 -4.01 -11.98 -14.15
CA ASP A 201 -4.83 -12.24 -12.97
C ASP A 201 -4.99 -11.02 -12.06
N PHE A 202 -4.21 -9.96 -12.30
CA PHE A 202 -4.18 -8.69 -11.59
C PHE A 202 -4.58 -7.51 -12.50
N GLU A 203 -5.31 -7.80 -13.58
CA GLU A 203 -5.85 -6.81 -14.54
C GLU A 203 -4.78 -6.03 -15.32
N VAL A 204 -3.51 -6.47 -15.29
CA VAL A 204 -2.43 -5.92 -16.14
C VAL A 204 -2.24 -6.82 -17.35
N LEU A 205 -2.55 -6.32 -18.55
CA LEU A 205 -2.45 -7.06 -19.80
C LEU A 205 -1.05 -6.94 -20.41
N SER A 206 -0.66 -7.90 -21.26
CA SER A 206 0.62 -7.85 -21.97
C SER A 206 0.78 -6.58 -22.82
N SER A 207 -0.32 -6.06 -23.39
CA SER A 207 -0.31 -4.78 -24.10
C SER A 207 0.04 -3.60 -23.20
N ASP A 208 -0.35 -3.63 -21.93
CA ASP A 208 -0.01 -2.59 -20.97
C ASP A 208 1.48 -2.65 -20.64
N VAL A 209 2.03 -3.87 -20.47
CA VAL A 209 3.46 -4.10 -20.24
C VAL A 209 4.30 -3.65 -21.44
N GLU A 210 3.86 -3.90 -22.67
CA GLU A 210 4.48 -3.40 -23.90
C GLU A 210 4.49 -1.86 -23.92
N ASP A 211 3.34 -1.24 -23.66
CA ASP A 211 3.18 0.21 -23.58
C ASP A 211 4.10 0.85 -22.52
N PHE A 212 4.17 0.24 -21.33
CA PHE A 212 5.06 0.70 -20.27
C PHE A 212 6.53 0.53 -20.66
N SER A 213 6.87 -0.58 -21.32
CA SER A 213 8.22 -0.85 -21.81
C SER A 213 8.64 0.19 -22.84
N ASP A 214 7.77 0.56 -23.78
CA ASP A 214 8.02 1.56 -24.82
C ASP A 214 8.17 2.98 -24.27
N LYS A 215 7.39 3.33 -23.25
CA LYS A 215 7.42 4.67 -22.62
C LYS A 215 8.52 4.82 -21.57
N SER A 216 9.31 3.78 -21.28
CA SER A 216 10.29 3.79 -20.18
C SER A 216 11.74 3.94 -20.66
N PRO A 217 12.59 4.69 -19.94
CA PRO A 217 13.98 4.88 -20.35
C PRO A 217 14.85 3.63 -20.12
N THR A 218 14.49 2.80 -19.14
CA THR A 218 15.22 1.58 -18.73
C THR A 218 14.25 0.46 -18.39
N ILE A 219 14.73 -0.78 -18.36
CA ILE A 219 13.94 -1.93 -17.94
C ILE A 219 13.49 -1.82 -16.47
N GLY A 220 14.34 -1.28 -15.59
CA GLY A 220 13.96 -1.02 -14.20
C GLY A 220 12.79 -0.04 -14.08
N ALA A 221 12.78 1.03 -14.88
CA ALA A 221 11.67 1.97 -14.93
C ALA A 221 10.40 1.34 -15.53
N ALA A 222 10.53 0.41 -16.48
CA ALA A 222 9.39 -0.34 -17.01
C ALA A 222 8.77 -1.25 -15.93
N ILE A 223 9.60 -1.97 -15.17
CA ILE A 223 9.17 -2.78 -14.03
C ILE A 223 8.47 -1.91 -12.98
N GLU A 224 9.01 -0.73 -12.67
CA GLU A 224 8.42 0.19 -11.70
C GLU A 224 7.04 0.68 -12.13
N LYS A 225 6.85 1.06 -13.39
CA LYS A 225 5.51 1.43 -13.91
C LYS A 225 4.51 0.29 -13.84
N VAL A 226 4.94 -0.94 -14.16
CA VAL A 226 4.09 -2.13 -14.00
C VAL A 226 3.74 -2.36 -12.52
N ALA A 227 4.68 -2.11 -11.60
CA ALA A 227 4.44 -2.19 -10.17
C ALA A 227 3.45 -1.11 -9.68
N GLU A 228 3.52 0.11 -10.21
CA GLU A 228 2.55 1.19 -9.92
C GLU A 228 1.14 0.81 -10.36
N GLU A 229 1.01 0.26 -11.57
CA GLU A 229 -0.28 -0.22 -12.09
C GLU A 229 -0.83 -1.35 -11.21
N LEU A 230 0.00 -2.35 -10.87
CA LEU A 230 -0.35 -3.41 -9.92
C LEU A 230 -0.76 -2.87 -8.54
N ALA A 231 -0.09 -1.83 -8.04
CA ALA A 231 -0.38 -1.23 -6.74
C ALA A 231 -1.76 -0.56 -6.72
N SER A 232 -2.19 -0.01 -7.87
CA SER A 232 -3.52 0.60 -8.03
C SER A 232 -4.66 -0.40 -7.78
N TYR A 233 -4.45 -1.67 -8.15
CA TYR A 233 -5.38 -2.79 -7.94
C TYR A 233 -5.18 -3.53 -6.61
N THR A 234 -3.95 -3.52 -6.06
CA THR A 234 -3.59 -4.40 -4.94
C THR A 234 -3.64 -3.71 -3.57
N THR A 235 -3.44 -2.39 -3.47
CA THR A 235 -3.27 -1.73 -2.16
C THR A 235 -3.63 -0.26 -2.17
N LYS A 236 -4.91 0.06 -1.90
CA LYS A 236 -5.24 1.35 -1.28
C LYS A 236 -5.23 1.15 0.23
N LEU A 237 -4.41 1.93 0.96
CA LEU A 237 -4.62 2.08 2.39
C LEU A 237 -6.08 2.49 2.59
N HIS A 238 -6.84 1.73 3.37
CA HIS A 238 -8.23 2.06 3.64
C HIS A 238 -8.28 3.37 4.45
N ASP A 239 -8.67 4.45 3.78
CA ASP A 239 -8.99 5.70 4.47
C ASP A 239 -10.35 5.54 5.14
N ILE A 240 -10.33 5.21 6.43
CA ILE A 240 -11.54 5.09 7.25
C ILE A 240 -12.08 6.47 7.68
N SER A 241 -11.29 7.54 7.52
CA SER A 241 -11.71 8.90 7.92
C SER A 241 -12.78 9.48 6.99
N ARG A 242 -12.96 8.89 5.80
CA ARG A 242 -14.05 9.20 4.87
C ARG A 242 -15.44 8.80 5.38
N TYR A 243 -15.52 7.94 6.40
CA TYR A 243 -16.79 7.47 6.94
C TYR A 243 -17.27 8.31 8.11
N GLN A 244 -18.56 8.64 8.11
CA GLN A 244 -19.28 9.16 9.28
C GLN A 244 -20.30 8.13 9.75
N VAL A 245 -20.40 7.87 11.05
CA VAL A 245 -21.42 6.97 11.61
C VAL A 245 -22.48 7.78 12.35
N VAL A 246 -23.72 7.68 11.90
CA VAL A 246 -24.88 8.31 12.52
C VAL A 246 -25.78 7.24 13.14
N MET A 247 -25.81 7.18 14.46
CA MET A 247 -26.80 6.43 15.22
C MET A 247 -28.09 7.25 15.26
N LEU A 248 -29.03 6.96 14.35
CA LEU A 248 -30.32 7.65 14.28
C LEU A 248 -31.27 7.08 15.32
N TRP A 249 -31.74 7.93 16.24
CA TRP A 249 -32.51 7.51 17.40
C TRP A 249 -33.90 8.14 17.42
N PRO A 250 -34.96 7.42 17.02
CA PRO A 250 -36.30 7.97 17.09
C PRO A 250 -36.78 8.10 18.54
N VAL A 251 -37.43 9.22 18.84
CA VAL A 251 -37.90 9.58 20.19
C VAL A 251 -39.36 10.01 20.17
N THR A 252 -40.12 9.56 21.17
CA THR A 252 -41.59 9.74 21.25
C THR A 252 -42.04 10.74 22.31
N ASP A 253 -41.14 11.23 23.18
CA ASP A 253 -41.43 12.20 24.24
C ASP A 253 -40.18 12.94 24.73
N GLY A 254 -40.39 13.96 25.58
CA GLY A 254 -39.35 14.79 26.18
C GLY A 254 -38.36 14.03 27.06
N LEU A 255 -38.80 12.98 27.76
CA LEU A 255 -37.93 12.16 28.60
C LEU A 255 -36.88 11.42 27.75
N ARG A 256 -37.31 10.80 26.66
CA ARG A 256 -36.46 10.06 25.72
C ARG A 256 -35.53 11.00 24.98
N ILE A 257 -36.01 12.18 24.57
CA ILE A 257 -35.16 13.25 24.02
C ILE A 257 -34.03 13.58 24.99
N THR A 258 -34.35 13.82 26.26
CA THR A 258 -33.37 14.23 27.28
C THR A 258 -32.35 13.13 27.54
N ARG A 259 -32.78 11.86 27.59
CA ARG A 259 -31.88 10.72 27.78
C ARG A 259 -30.90 10.57 26.63
N VAL A 260 -31.35 10.67 25.37
CA VAL A 260 -30.46 10.60 24.20
C VAL A 260 -29.51 11.80 24.17
N ALA A 261 -30.04 13.00 24.44
CA ALA A 261 -29.25 14.23 24.52
C ALA A 261 -28.14 14.14 25.59
N GLY A 262 -28.33 13.36 26.65
CA GLY A 262 -27.34 13.13 27.70
C GLY A 262 -26.06 12.41 27.23
N PHE A 263 -26.06 11.77 26.07
CA PHE A 263 -24.91 11.06 25.50
C PHE A 263 -24.24 11.80 24.34
N THR A 264 -24.63 13.04 24.06
CA THR A 264 -24.23 13.72 22.83
C THR A 264 -24.05 15.22 22.99
N ASN A 265 -23.10 15.78 22.25
CA ASN A 265 -22.86 17.21 22.17
C ASN A 265 -23.68 17.80 21.02
N ALA A 266 -24.91 18.22 21.31
CA ALA A 266 -25.82 18.74 20.27
C ALA A 266 -25.24 19.92 19.48
N ARG A 267 -24.53 20.85 20.14
CA ARG A 267 -23.87 21.98 19.45
C ARG A 267 -22.79 21.53 18.48
N ASP A 268 -22.10 20.43 18.77
CA ASP A 268 -21.09 19.83 17.91
C ASP A 268 -21.72 18.80 16.96
N GLY A 269 -22.89 19.14 16.42
CA GLY A 269 -23.66 18.30 15.50
C GLY A 269 -23.92 16.90 16.04
N TYR A 270 -24.31 16.82 17.32
CA TYR A 270 -24.65 15.56 17.98
C TYR A 270 -23.50 14.54 18.05
N LYS A 271 -22.25 15.00 18.10
CA LYS A 271 -21.09 14.13 18.34
C LYS A 271 -21.21 13.38 19.66
N LEU A 272 -20.90 12.08 19.64
CA LEU A 272 -20.94 11.22 20.82
C LEU A 272 -20.06 11.77 21.94
N ASP A 273 -20.65 12.03 23.11
CA ASP A 273 -19.95 12.42 24.33
C ASP A 273 -19.36 11.18 25.00
N TRP A 274 -18.04 11.03 24.85
CA TRP A 274 -17.30 9.91 25.42
C TRP A 274 -17.37 9.88 26.95
N ASN A 275 -17.38 11.04 27.61
CA ASN A 275 -17.43 11.11 29.06
C ASN A 275 -18.79 10.67 29.58
N ALA A 276 -19.87 11.07 28.89
CA ALA A 276 -21.21 10.58 29.20
C ALA A 276 -21.31 9.06 29.06
N PHE A 277 -20.82 8.49 27.95
CA PHE A 277 -20.78 7.05 27.76
C PHE A 277 -19.96 6.34 28.86
N TYR A 278 -18.76 6.84 29.17
CA TYR A 278 -17.87 6.23 30.16
C TYR A 278 -18.46 6.24 31.59
N ARG A 279 -19.17 7.32 31.97
CA ARG A 279 -19.83 7.41 33.28
C ARG A 279 -20.87 6.31 33.51
N GLU A 280 -21.54 5.86 32.46
CA GLU A 280 -22.59 4.84 32.50
C GLU A 280 -22.03 3.39 32.52
N LEU A 281 -20.73 3.21 32.32
CA LEU A 281 -20.08 1.91 32.46
C LEU A 281 -19.91 1.55 33.94
N ASN A 282 -20.24 0.31 34.29
CA ASN A 282 -19.93 -0.26 35.60
C ASN A 282 -18.44 -0.61 35.70
N GLU A 283 -17.98 -1.04 36.87
CA GLU A 283 -16.57 -1.32 37.12
C GLU A 283 -16.04 -2.45 36.23
N ASP A 284 -16.80 -3.53 36.09
CA ASP A 284 -16.46 -4.67 35.22
C ASP A 284 -16.34 -4.26 33.73
N ASP A 285 -17.28 -3.45 33.22
CA ASP A 285 -17.23 -2.92 31.85
C ASP A 285 -15.98 -2.06 31.64
N ARG A 286 -15.58 -1.25 32.64
CA ARG A 286 -14.39 -0.40 32.53
C ARG A 286 -13.08 -1.19 32.49
N GLN A 287 -13.04 -2.34 33.16
CA GLN A 287 -11.87 -3.21 33.17
C GLN A 287 -11.80 -4.15 31.95
N SER A 288 -12.96 -4.62 31.48
CA SER A 288 -13.03 -5.65 30.43
C SER A 288 -13.13 -5.11 29.01
N LEU A 289 -13.64 -3.89 28.81
CA LEU A 289 -13.81 -3.33 27.47
C LEU A 289 -12.51 -2.72 26.93
N PRO A 290 -12.23 -2.87 25.62
CA PRO A 290 -11.07 -2.25 24.98
C PRO A 290 -11.35 -0.75 24.72
N LEU A 291 -11.39 0.03 25.79
CA LEU A 291 -11.86 1.43 25.76
C LEU A 291 -11.03 2.34 24.86
N SER A 292 -9.73 2.07 24.73
CA SER A 292 -8.83 2.81 23.84
C SER A 292 -9.25 2.64 22.38
N GLU A 293 -9.47 1.41 21.96
CA GLU A 293 -9.85 1.04 20.60
C GLU A 293 -11.26 1.53 20.27
N LEU A 294 -12.18 1.47 21.23
CA LEU A 294 -13.54 2.02 21.08
C LEU A 294 -13.53 3.55 20.96
N ASN A 295 -12.72 4.26 21.75
CA ASN A 295 -12.58 5.71 21.61
C ASN A 295 -11.90 6.09 20.29
N ARG A 296 -10.92 5.28 19.83
CA ARG A 296 -10.31 5.45 18.52
C ARG A 296 -11.35 5.30 17.41
N ALA A 297 -12.18 4.27 17.44
CA ALA A 297 -13.28 4.11 16.49
C ALA A 297 -14.25 5.30 16.51
N ARG A 298 -14.61 5.83 17.69
CA ARG A 298 -15.43 7.04 17.81
C ARG A 298 -14.85 8.23 17.05
N LEU A 299 -13.54 8.45 17.16
CA LEU A 299 -12.85 9.58 16.56
C LEU A 299 -12.73 9.43 15.03
N TYR A 300 -12.29 8.28 14.55
CA TYR A 300 -12.05 8.05 13.11
C TYR A 300 -13.35 8.02 12.29
N PHE A 301 -14.42 7.45 12.84
CA PHE A 301 -15.72 7.39 12.18
C PHE A 301 -16.64 8.58 12.50
N ASP A 302 -16.15 9.59 13.25
CA ASP A 302 -16.93 10.72 13.76
C ASP A 302 -18.35 10.32 14.21
N VAL A 303 -18.42 9.46 15.23
CA VAL A 303 -19.68 8.83 15.64
C VAL A 303 -20.62 9.86 16.26
N ARG A 304 -21.83 9.97 15.71
CA ARG A 304 -22.90 10.89 16.13
C ARG A 304 -24.13 10.13 16.58
N LEU A 305 -24.79 10.64 17.61
CA LEU A 305 -26.04 10.09 18.15
C LEU A 305 -27.15 11.13 17.98
N VAL A 306 -27.95 10.98 16.93
CA VAL A 306 -28.89 12.00 16.47
C VAL A 306 -30.32 11.62 16.84
N PRO A 307 -31.01 12.38 17.72
CA PRO A 307 -32.41 12.15 18.00
C PRO A 307 -33.29 12.65 16.84
N ILE A 308 -34.34 11.91 16.49
CA ILE A 308 -35.36 12.33 15.53
C ILE A 308 -36.75 12.11 16.10
N ALA A 309 -37.67 13.06 15.95
CA ALA A 309 -39.02 12.88 16.45
C ALA A 309 -39.72 11.75 15.68
N ALA A 310 -40.27 10.76 16.39
CA ALA A 310 -41.08 9.70 15.77
C ALA A 310 -42.27 10.30 14.99
N ALA A 311 -42.77 11.47 15.41
CA ALA A 311 -43.81 12.21 14.71
C ALA A 311 -43.42 12.69 13.31
N ASP A 312 -42.13 12.91 13.05
CA ASP A 312 -41.61 13.30 11.73
C ASP A 312 -41.38 12.08 10.82
N LEU A 313 -41.02 10.93 11.40
CA LEU A 313 -40.93 9.67 10.66
C LEU A 313 -42.29 9.04 10.36
N HIS A 314 -43.24 9.11 11.30
CA HIS A 314 -44.55 8.46 11.20
C HIS A 314 -45.25 8.67 9.86
N PRO A 315 -45.50 9.91 9.38
CA PRO A 315 -46.21 10.10 8.12
C PRO A 315 -45.44 9.60 6.88
N LEU A 316 -44.12 9.49 6.96
CA LEU A 316 -43.27 8.94 5.90
C LEU A 316 -43.30 7.41 5.88
N CYS A 317 -43.61 6.77 7.01
CA CYS A 317 -43.37 5.36 7.28
C CYS A 317 -44.62 4.55 7.73
N LYS A 318 -45.84 4.99 7.38
CA LYS A 318 -47.10 4.30 7.76
C LYS A 318 -47.29 2.93 7.08
N ASP A 319 -47.07 2.86 5.77
CA ASP A 319 -47.33 1.65 4.97
C ASP A 319 -46.00 1.04 4.51
N LEU A 320 -45.29 0.36 5.41
CA LEU A 320 -43.95 -0.17 5.14
C LEU A 320 -43.93 -1.32 4.11
N ASP A 321 -45.04 -2.04 3.95
CA ASP A 321 -45.16 -3.13 2.97
C ASP A 321 -45.24 -2.65 1.52
N LYS A 322 -45.60 -1.38 1.30
CA LYS A 322 -45.68 -0.79 -0.04
C LYS A 322 -44.32 -0.20 -0.43
N ALA A 323 -43.67 -0.84 -1.41
CA ALA A 323 -42.38 -0.41 -1.95
C ALA A 323 -42.43 0.98 -2.60
N ASP A 324 -43.47 1.26 -3.39
CA ASP A 324 -43.50 2.38 -4.34
C ASP A 324 -44.34 3.58 -3.85
N VAL A 325 -44.25 3.90 -2.56
CA VAL A 325 -44.95 5.06 -2.00
C VAL A 325 -44.19 6.34 -2.32
N THR A 326 -44.87 7.32 -2.91
CA THR A 326 -44.37 8.69 -3.02
C THR A 326 -44.75 9.48 -1.77
N PRO A 327 -43.81 9.85 -0.88
CA PRO A 327 -44.14 10.62 0.31
C PRO A 327 -44.58 12.04 -0.07
N SER A 328 -45.52 12.63 0.69
CA SER A 328 -45.98 13.99 0.40
C SER A 328 -44.83 15.00 0.57
N ARG A 329 -44.77 16.02 -0.30
CA ARG A 329 -43.74 17.07 -0.24
C ARG A 329 -43.70 17.75 1.14
N SER A 330 -44.86 18.02 1.74
CA SER A 330 -44.93 18.63 3.08
C SER A 330 -44.25 17.81 4.19
N TYR A 331 -44.17 16.49 4.05
CA TYR A 331 -43.47 15.61 4.99
C TYR A 331 -41.99 15.49 4.66
N LEU A 332 -41.64 15.51 3.37
CA LEU A 332 -40.25 15.57 2.91
C LEU A 332 -39.58 16.88 3.32
N ASP A 333 -40.25 18.03 3.20
CA ASP A 333 -39.74 19.33 3.65
C ASP A 333 -39.44 19.31 5.16
N ARG A 334 -40.24 18.60 5.96
CA ARG A 334 -39.97 18.46 7.40
C ARG A 334 -38.75 17.59 7.69
N LEU A 335 -38.55 16.53 6.91
CA LEU A 335 -37.35 15.70 7.01
C LEU A 335 -36.11 16.49 6.59
N GLU A 336 -36.19 17.23 5.49
CA GLU A 336 -35.12 18.08 4.94
C GLU A 336 -34.68 19.16 5.94
N ASN A 337 -35.63 19.74 6.68
CA ASN A 337 -35.36 20.73 7.74
C ASN A 337 -35.04 20.10 9.11
N SER A 338 -34.89 18.77 9.20
CA SER A 338 -34.56 18.11 10.46
C SER A 338 -33.06 18.20 10.78
N HIS A 339 -32.72 18.05 12.05
CA HIS A 339 -31.31 17.94 12.47
C HIS A 339 -30.60 16.74 11.84
N PHE A 340 -31.32 15.66 11.56
CA PHE A 340 -30.74 14.51 10.87
C PHE A 340 -30.31 14.87 9.45
N ALA A 341 -31.17 15.56 8.70
CA ALA A 341 -30.86 15.99 7.34
C ALA A 341 -29.70 17.00 7.27
N SER A 342 -29.60 17.93 8.23
CA SER A 342 -28.46 18.86 8.27
C SER A 342 -27.13 18.17 8.61
N ILE A 343 -27.15 17.09 9.39
CA ILE A 343 -25.96 16.27 9.69
C ILE A 343 -25.51 15.46 8.49
N ILE A 344 -26.43 14.71 7.87
CA ILE A 344 -26.09 13.89 6.70
C ILE A 344 -25.69 14.74 5.49
N SER A 345 -26.07 16.02 5.44
CA SER A 345 -25.67 16.96 4.39
C SER A 345 -24.42 17.76 4.73
N GLU A 346 -23.83 17.62 5.92
CA GLU A 346 -22.68 18.40 6.39
C GLU A 346 -22.96 19.92 6.53
N HIS A 347 -24.23 20.33 6.60
CA HIS A 347 -24.66 21.73 6.77
C HIS A 347 -25.06 22.06 8.22
N TRP A 348 -24.55 21.32 9.21
CA TRP A 348 -24.86 21.58 10.61
C TRP A 348 -24.30 22.93 11.06
N ASP A 349 -25.19 23.83 11.48
CA ASP A 349 -24.83 25.14 12.02
C ASP A 349 -25.19 25.24 13.51
N PRO A 350 -24.20 25.30 14.42
CA PRO A 350 -24.44 25.46 15.85
C PRO A 350 -25.16 26.76 16.23
N SER A 351 -25.09 27.80 15.39
CA SER A 351 -25.66 29.13 15.66
C SER A 351 -27.19 29.16 15.51
N THR A 352 -27.73 28.31 14.66
CA THR A 352 -29.18 28.17 14.39
C THR A 352 -29.81 27.01 15.18
N PHE A 353 -29.03 26.35 16.04
CA PHE A 353 -29.48 25.22 16.84
C PHE A 353 -30.69 25.55 17.73
N SER A 354 -31.75 24.75 17.57
CA SER A 354 -32.90 24.74 18.47
C SER A 354 -33.15 23.32 18.97
N PRO A 355 -33.14 23.06 20.29
CA PRO A 355 -33.28 21.70 20.80
C PRO A 355 -34.63 21.08 20.39
N LEU A 356 -34.63 19.78 20.13
CA LEU A 356 -35.87 19.03 19.90
C LEU A 356 -36.75 19.16 21.16
N ARG A 357 -37.99 19.61 21.00
CA ARG A 357 -38.95 19.76 22.10
C ARG A 357 -40.15 18.88 21.86
N GLU A 358 -40.68 18.30 22.94
CA GLU A 358 -41.97 17.62 22.89
C GLU A 358 -43.07 18.64 22.56
N ARG A 359 -43.98 18.24 21.67
CA ARG A 359 -45.20 18.99 21.36
C ARG A 359 -46.38 18.06 21.54
N GLU A 360 -47.13 18.26 22.62
CA GLU A 360 -48.37 17.51 22.82
C GLU A 360 -49.38 17.89 21.73
N SER A 361 -49.60 16.94 20.82
CA SER A 361 -50.49 17.10 19.67
C SER A 361 -51.11 15.75 19.32
N ALA A 362 -52.23 15.76 18.59
CA ALA A 362 -52.81 14.52 18.06
C ALA A 362 -51.79 13.76 17.18
N ARG A 363 -50.97 14.48 16.41
CA ARG A 363 -49.88 13.91 15.61
C ARG A 363 -48.85 13.16 16.47
N ALA A 364 -48.41 13.76 17.58
CA ALA A 364 -47.43 13.14 18.47
C ALA A 364 -47.99 11.90 19.17
N ARG A 365 -49.26 11.92 19.58
CA ARG A 365 -49.96 10.76 20.15
C ARG A 365 -50.03 9.60 19.16
N ASN A 366 -50.53 9.85 17.95
CA ASN A 366 -50.63 8.82 16.91
C ASN A 366 -49.25 8.27 16.51
N ALA A 367 -48.22 9.11 16.52
CA ALA A 367 -46.85 8.68 16.23
C ALA A 367 -46.26 7.82 17.35
N ARG A 368 -46.63 8.05 18.62
CA ARG A 368 -46.21 7.22 19.75
C ARG A 368 -46.80 5.81 19.65
N GLU A 369 -48.10 5.72 19.36
CA GLU A 369 -48.80 4.44 19.13
C GLU A 369 -48.21 3.69 17.92
N TRP A 370 -48.01 4.39 16.80
CA TRP A 370 -47.37 3.80 15.60
C TRP A 370 -45.96 3.31 15.90
N TYR A 371 -45.18 4.09 16.64
CA TYR A 371 -43.79 3.77 16.93
C TYR A 371 -43.65 2.52 17.79
N GLU A 372 -44.63 2.18 18.62
CA GLU A 372 -44.58 0.92 19.36
C GLU A 372 -44.76 -0.30 18.43
N GLY A 373 -45.61 -0.19 17.40
CA GLY A 373 -45.88 -1.27 16.44
C GLY A 373 -44.85 -1.45 15.31
N VAL A 374 -44.23 -0.36 14.82
CA VAL A 374 -43.33 -0.37 13.64
C VAL A 374 -41.97 -1.04 13.89
N THR A 375 -41.68 -1.33 15.15
CA THR A 375 -40.37 -1.77 15.64
C THR A 375 -39.96 -3.17 15.21
N THR A 376 -40.90 -3.95 14.67
CA THR A 376 -40.68 -5.31 14.18
C THR A 376 -40.18 -5.34 12.73
N MET A 377 -40.08 -4.19 12.05
CA MET A 377 -39.78 -4.08 10.62
C MET A 377 -38.57 -3.16 10.32
N PRO A 378 -37.40 -3.40 10.92
CA PRO A 378 -36.23 -2.51 10.82
C PRO A 378 -35.74 -2.30 9.38
N THR A 379 -35.66 -3.36 8.59
CA THR A 379 -35.24 -3.31 7.18
C THR A 379 -36.18 -2.48 6.32
N GLN A 380 -37.50 -2.64 6.51
CA GLN A 380 -38.49 -1.88 5.74
C GLN A 380 -38.47 -0.39 6.12
N LEU A 381 -38.22 -0.09 7.40
CA LEU A 381 -38.02 1.29 7.87
C LEU A 381 -36.77 1.92 7.25
N GLY A 382 -35.64 1.20 7.23
CA GLY A 382 -34.41 1.64 6.55
C GLY A 382 -34.64 1.90 5.07
N ARG A 383 -35.32 0.97 4.37
CA ARG A 383 -35.73 1.14 2.97
C ARG A 383 -36.56 2.41 2.76
N ARG A 384 -37.56 2.67 3.61
CA ARG A 384 -38.41 3.85 3.49
C ARG A 384 -37.64 5.14 3.75
N ILE A 385 -36.74 5.16 4.73
CA ILE A 385 -35.89 6.31 5.02
C ILE A 385 -34.96 6.60 3.84
N ALA A 386 -34.29 5.58 3.29
CA ALA A 386 -33.45 5.72 2.10
C ALA A 386 -34.24 6.32 0.91
N LEU A 387 -35.46 5.84 0.67
CA LEU A 387 -36.35 6.40 -0.36
C LEU A 387 -36.68 7.88 -0.10
N CYS A 388 -36.99 8.26 1.13
CA CYS A 388 -37.26 9.65 1.48
C CYS A 388 -36.02 10.54 1.28
N LEU A 389 -34.83 10.03 1.62
CA LEU A 389 -33.56 10.74 1.39
C LEU A 389 -33.27 10.93 -0.10
N LYS A 390 -33.51 9.90 -0.94
CA LYS A 390 -33.45 10.04 -2.41
C LYS A 390 -34.42 11.11 -2.92
N ALA A 391 -35.64 11.15 -2.38
CA ALA A 391 -36.65 12.12 -2.79
C ALA A 391 -36.31 13.59 -2.45
N ILE A 392 -35.42 13.83 -1.48
CA ILE A 392 -34.91 15.17 -1.14
C ILE A 392 -33.50 15.43 -1.69
N GLY A 393 -32.98 14.55 -2.55
CA GLY A 393 -31.75 14.79 -3.34
C GLY A 393 -30.49 14.12 -2.82
N PHE A 394 -30.55 13.25 -1.80
CA PHE A 394 -29.38 12.48 -1.36
C PHE A 394 -29.24 11.16 -2.12
N ASP A 395 -28.01 10.75 -2.40
CA ASP A 395 -27.74 9.38 -2.87
C ASP A 395 -27.73 8.43 -1.67
N ALA A 396 -28.85 7.75 -1.42
CA ALA A 396 -29.06 6.97 -0.20
C ALA A 396 -29.61 5.56 -0.47
N GLU A 397 -28.93 4.52 -0.02
CA GLU A 397 -29.36 3.13 -0.21
C GLU A 397 -29.53 2.40 1.13
N HIS A 398 -30.36 1.35 1.16
CA HIS A 398 -30.63 0.59 2.40
C HIS A 398 -29.93 -0.76 2.37
N GLU A 399 -29.61 -1.28 3.56
CA GLU A 399 -28.95 -2.59 3.76
C GLU A 399 -27.63 -2.78 2.99
N GLN A 400 -26.88 -1.69 2.77
CA GLN A 400 -25.60 -1.75 2.07
C GLN A 400 -24.48 -2.34 2.94
N GLU A 401 -23.73 -3.29 2.39
CA GLU A 401 -22.57 -3.87 3.05
C GLU A 401 -21.31 -3.04 2.78
N ILE A 402 -20.64 -2.64 3.86
CA ILE A 402 -19.36 -1.95 3.83
C ILE A 402 -18.29 -2.95 4.26
N LYS A 403 -17.35 -3.24 3.36
CA LYS A 403 -16.32 -4.25 3.58
C LYS A 403 -14.93 -3.62 3.60
N THR A 404 -14.14 -4.01 4.60
CA THR A 404 -12.69 -3.74 4.68
C THR A 404 -11.94 -5.08 4.75
N PRO A 405 -10.60 -5.08 4.65
CA PRO A 405 -9.79 -6.28 4.89
C PRO A 405 -10.00 -6.86 6.29
N HIS A 406 -10.43 -6.04 7.25
CA HIS A 406 -10.57 -6.40 8.65
C HIS A 406 -11.95 -6.93 9.00
N SER A 407 -13.03 -6.32 8.52
CA SER A 407 -14.40 -6.76 8.83
C SER A 407 -15.41 -6.26 7.79
N LYS A 408 -16.69 -6.51 8.06
CA LYS A 408 -17.80 -5.98 7.30
C LYS A 408 -18.89 -5.49 8.24
N VAL A 409 -19.55 -4.40 7.86
CA VAL A 409 -20.70 -3.82 8.57
C VAL A 409 -21.80 -3.58 7.55
N ARG A 410 -23.04 -3.92 7.91
CA ARG A 410 -24.22 -3.59 7.12
C ARG A 410 -24.85 -2.31 7.67
N ALA A 411 -24.92 -1.27 6.84
CA ALA A 411 -25.61 -0.03 7.16
C ALA A 411 -27.13 -0.24 7.00
N ASP A 412 -27.93 0.32 7.90
CA ASP A 412 -29.39 0.33 7.70
C ASP A 412 -29.74 1.28 6.54
N VAL A 413 -29.05 2.43 6.48
CA VAL A 413 -29.00 3.32 5.32
C VAL A 413 -27.56 3.81 5.12
N LEU A 414 -27.07 3.79 3.89
CA LEU A 414 -25.79 4.36 3.47
C LEU A 414 -26.07 5.58 2.59
N VAL A 415 -25.52 6.74 2.94
CA VAL A 415 -25.63 7.97 2.15
C VAL A 415 -24.27 8.33 1.57
N GLN A 416 -24.22 8.59 0.26
CA GLN A 416 -23.03 9.06 -0.44
C GLN A 416 -23.05 10.59 -0.55
N ARG A 417 -21.91 11.22 -0.27
CA ARG A 417 -21.65 12.65 -0.36
C ARG A 417 -20.42 12.92 -1.23
N PRO A 418 -20.57 12.92 -2.57
CA PRO A 418 -19.44 13.17 -3.46
C PRO A 418 -18.78 14.52 -3.14
N GLY A 419 -17.47 14.52 -2.87
CA GLY A 419 -16.69 15.73 -2.61
C GLY A 419 -16.71 16.25 -1.16
N ALA A 420 -17.41 15.58 -0.24
CA ALA A 420 -17.35 15.88 1.19
C ALA A 420 -16.07 15.34 1.85
N GLN A 421 -15.68 15.89 3.01
CA GLN A 421 -14.58 15.35 3.82
C GLN A 421 -14.88 13.91 4.24
N GLN A 422 -16.14 13.64 4.55
CA GLN A 422 -16.67 12.31 4.85
C GLN A 422 -17.64 11.88 3.76
N ASP A 423 -17.13 11.28 2.68
CA ASP A 423 -17.91 10.92 1.51
C ASP A 423 -19.01 9.86 1.76
N SER A 424 -18.95 9.14 2.88
CA SER A 424 -19.84 8.01 3.16
C SER A 424 -20.46 8.11 4.56
N VAL A 425 -21.79 8.23 4.66
CA VAL A 425 -22.51 8.23 5.95
C VAL A 425 -23.19 6.89 6.20
N ILE A 426 -22.74 6.20 7.24
CA ILE A 426 -23.33 4.97 7.76
C ILE A 426 -24.41 5.35 8.77
N VAL A 427 -25.68 5.24 8.36
CA VAL A 427 -26.81 5.45 9.26
C VAL A 427 -27.22 4.11 9.86
N GLU A 428 -27.19 4.03 11.18
CA GLU A 428 -27.70 2.90 11.93
C GLU A 428 -28.93 3.30 12.73
N LEU A 429 -30.07 2.67 12.44
CA LEU A 429 -31.33 2.89 13.13
C LEU A 429 -31.27 2.24 14.51
N LYS A 430 -31.62 3.02 15.54
CA LYS A 430 -31.62 2.58 16.93
C LYS A 430 -33.01 2.64 17.54
N ALA A 431 -33.14 1.98 18.70
CA ALA A 431 -34.32 1.95 19.54
C ALA A 431 -35.61 1.43 18.90
N TYR A 432 -35.64 0.16 18.52
CA TYR A 432 -36.86 -0.55 18.14
C TYR A 432 -37.83 -0.81 19.33
N SER A 433 -37.85 0.04 20.34
CA SER A 433 -38.88 0.05 21.38
C SER A 433 -38.69 1.32 22.20
N THR A 434 -39.79 1.89 22.67
CA THR A 434 -39.78 3.06 23.55
C THR A 434 -39.09 2.75 24.89
N GLU A 435 -39.02 1.47 25.29
CA GLU A 435 -38.30 1.00 26.48
C GLU A 435 -36.78 0.93 26.28
N ASN A 436 -36.32 0.82 25.03
CA ASN A 436 -34.89 0.74 24.68
C ASN A 436 -34.17 2.09 24.73
N THR A 437 -34.83 3.14 25.23
CA THR A 437 -34.25 4.48 25.46
C THR A 437 -34.01 4.72 26.96
N ARG A 438 -33.59 3.69 27.70
CA ARG A 438 -33.00 3.85 29.05
C ARG A 438 -31.49 4.11 28.90
N PRO A 439 -30.83 4.80 29.84
CA PRO A 439 -29.39 5.05 29.78
C PRO A 439 -28.56 3.77 29.58
N SER A 440 -28.90 2.69 30.27
CA SER A 440 -28.27 1.37 30.08
C SER A 440 -28.39 0.83 28.65
N SER A 441 -29.57 0.92 28.05
CA SER A 441 -29.81 0.49 26.66
C SER A 441 -29.07 1.36 25.65
N ILE A 442 -29.01 2.68 25.89
CA ILE A 442 -28.25 3.62 25.05
C ILE A 442 -26.76 3.29 25.11
N LYS A 443 -26.22 3.09 26.32
CA LYS A 443 -24.85 2.64 26.55
C LYS A 443 -24.53 1.36 25.79
N ASP A 444 -25.40 0.35 25.86
CA ASP A 444 -25.19 -0.93 25.17
C ASP A 444 -25.23 -0.79 23.64
N ALA A 445 -26.10 0.05 23.12
CA ALA A 445 -26.16 0.36 21.70
C ALA A 445 -24.90 1.09 21.21
N ILE A 446 -24.38 2.05 21.99
CA ILE A 446 -23.11 2.75 21.71
C ILE A 446 -21.96 1.75 21.70
N ARG A 447 -21.86 0.91 22.75
CA ARG A 447 -20.83 -0.13 22.88
C ARG A 447 -20.82 -1.07 21.67
N THR A 448 -21.99 -1.55 21.26
CA THR A 448 -22.14 -2.46 20.12
C THR A 448 -21.76 -1.79 18.80
N THR A 449 -22.14 -0.53 18.62
CA THR A 449 -21.81 0.25 17.42
C THR A 449 -20.31 0.51 17.32
N LEU A 450 -19.67 0.95 18.41
CA LEU A 450 -18.23 1.18 18.45
C LEU A 450 -17.42 -0.11 18.26
N LYS A 451 -17.84 -1.24 18.85
CA LYS A 451 -17.16 -2.53 18.65
C LYS A 451 -17.15 -2.94 17.18
N ARG A 452 -18.31 -2.87 16.50
CA ARG A 452 -18.41 -3.22 15.08
C ARG A 452 -17.54 -2.35 14.19
N HIS A 453 -17.51 -1.04 14.45
CA HIS A 453 -16.69 -0.11 13.67
C HIS A 453 -15.19 -0.20 14.01
N ALA A 454 -14.84 -0.50 15.26
CA ALA A 454 -13.46 -0.82 15.64
C ALA A 454 -12.95 -2.08 14.93
N GLN A 455 -13.79 -3.11 14.76
CA GLN A 455 -13.48 -4.29 13.95
C GLN A 455 -13.39 -3.95 12.46
N LEU A 456 -14.29 -3.10 11.94
CA LEU A 456 -14.25 -2.61 10.56
C LEU A 456 -12.94 -1.88 10.26
N ALA A 457 -12.43 -1.08 11.20
CA ALA A 457 -11.15 -0.39 11.09
C ALA A 457 -9.92 -1.24 11.43
N GLY A 458 -10.10 -2.49 11.88
CA GLY A 458 -8.99 -3.36 12.30
C GLY A 458 -8.33 -2.96 13.62
N PHE A 459 -8.95 -2.08 14.42
CA PHE A 459 -8.49 -1.76 15.77
C PHE A 459 -8.74 -2.91 16.75
N LEU A 460 -9.74 -3.73 16.48
CA LEU A 460 -10.04 -4.96 17.21
C LEU A 460 -10.01 -6.16 16.26
N GLY A 461 -9.46 -7.28 16.75
CA GLY A 461 -9.54 -8.55 16.07
C GLY A 461 -11.00 -9.02 15.91
N ARG A 462 -11.25 -9.84 14.88
CA ARG A 462 -12.53 -10.57 14.80
C ARG A 462 -12.61 -11.52 16.00
N GLN A 463 -13.68 -11.39 16.79
CA GLN A 463 -14.03 -12.39 17.80
C GLN A 463 -14.78 -13.54 17.15
#